data_AF-A0A7V4WYM5-F1
#
_entry.id   AF-A0A7V4WYM5-F1
#
_cell.length_a   1.000
_cell.length_b   1.000
_cell.length_c   1.000
_cell.angle_alpha   90.00
_cell.angle_beta   90.00
_cell.angle_gamma   90.00
#
_symmetry.space_group_name_H-M   'P 1'
#
loop_
_entity.id
_entity.type
_entity.pdbx_description
1 polymer ?
#
loop_
_entity_poly.entity_id
_entity_poly.type
_entity_poly.pdbx_seq_one_letter_code
_entity_poly.pdbx_strand_id
1 'polypeptide(L)'
;MKSKLFLFISIILFALQLVVYGCAKNEKELDMQKPSSKIPSQEISGSKLFENHCIMCHQDNSKLKEIKDEKDIINAIRNPKAGMPKFSKEEIPDDDAEAIAKYIFYTLLFKK
;
A
#
# COMPACT_ATOMS: atom_id res chain seq x y z
N MET A 1 -26.27 45.49 37.77
CA MET A 1 -25.27 44.40 37.86
C MET A 1 -25.78 42.99 37.51
N LYS A 2 -27.10 42.76 37.33
CA LYS A 2 -27.66 41.41 37.07
C LYS A 2 -27.49 40.90 35.62
N SER A 3 -27.37 41.80 34.64
CA SER A 3 -27.27 41.42 33.20
C SER A 3 -25.91 40.86 32.78
N LYS A 4 -24.81 41.25 33.45
CA LYS A 4 -23.47 40.72 33.12
C LYS A 4 -23.31 39.28 33.62
N LEU A 5 -23.93 38.93 34.75
CA LEU A 5 -23.91 37.58 35.31
C LEU A 5 -24.65 36.56 34.42
N PHE A 6 -25.77 36.96 33.80
CA PHE A 6 -26.50 36.10 32.84
C PHE A 6 -25.72 35.81 31.56
N LEU A 7 -24.93 36.79 31.08
CA LEU A 7 -24.13 36.65 29.87
C LEU A 7 -22.96 35.65 30.07
N PHE A 8 -22.32 35.68 31.25
CA PHE A 8 -21.27 34.72 31.60
C PHE A 8 -21.81 33.29 31.80
N ILE A 9 -22.99 33.12 32.41
CA ILE A 9 -23.61 31.80 32.59
C ILE A 9 -23.97 31.17 31.23
N SER A 10 -24.43 31.97 30.26
CA SER A 10 -24.75 31.48 28.91
C SER A 10 -23.53 31.00 28.13
N ILE A 11 -22.37 31.65 28.29
CA ILE A 11 -21.12 31.27 27.60
C ILE A 11 -20.57 29.95 28.18
N ILE A 12 -20.63 29.77 29.51
CA ILE A 12 -20.17 28.55 30.17
C ILE A 12 -21.05 27.35 29.79
N LEU A 13 -22.38 27.53 29.71
CA LEU A 13 -23.30 26.47 29.27
C LEU A 13 -23.07 26.05 27.80
N PHE A 14 -22.74 26.99 26.92
CA PHE A 14 -22.47 26.69 25.51
C PHE A 14 -21.12 25.97 25.32
N ALA A 15 -20.09 26.34 26.09
CA ALA A 15 -18.80 25.65 26.08
C ALA A 15 -18.92 24.20 26.60
N LEU A 16 -19.80 23.94 27.57
CA LEU A 16 -20.02 22.60 28.10
C LEU A 16 -20.66 21.66 27.07
N GLN A 17 -21.51 22.15 26.17
CA GLN A 17 -22.12 21.34 25.11
C GLN A 17 -21.11 20.88 24.05
N LEU A 18 -20.04 21.64 23.78
CA LEU A 18 -19.02 21.26 22.80
C LEU A 18 -18.13 20.09 23.27
N VAL A 19 -17.97 19.90 24.58
CA VAL A 19 -17.12 18.84 25.14
C VAL A 19 -17.79 17.46 25.06
N VAL A 20 -19.12 17.38 25.06
CA VAL A 20 -19.86 16.10 25.05
C VAL A 20 -20.02 15.50 23.64
N TYR A 21 -19.95 16.32 22.58
CA TYR A 21 -20.05 15.84 21.19
C TYR A 21 -18.70 15.42 20.57
N GLY A 22 -17.61 15.45 21.34
CA GLY A 22 -16.23 15.23 20.89
C GLY A 22 -15.71 13.79 20.90
N CYS A 23 -16.55 12.76 20.89
CA CYS A 23 -16.13 11.35 20.79
C CYS A 23 -17.02 10.55 19.84
N ALA A 24 -16.78 10.66 18.54
CA ALA A 24 -17.25 9.70 17.54
C ALA A 24 -16.04 9.02 16.89
N LYS A 25 -15.35 8.16 17.66
CA LYS A 25 -14.38 7.20 17.12
C LYS A 25 -15.19 6.06 16.50
N ASN A 26 -15.43 6.14 15.20
CA ASN A 26 -15.97 5.03 14.42
C ASN A 26 -14.87 3.97 14.24
N GLU A 27 -14.83 2.99 15.14
CA GLU A 27 -14.18 1.71 14.87
C GLU A 27 -15.13 0.87 14.02
N LYS A 28 -15.05 1.08 12.70
CA LYS A 28 -15.44 0.03 11.76
C LYS A 28 -14.31 -0.98 11.72
N GLU A 29 -14.44 -1.99 12.59
CA GLU A 29 -13.90 -3.32 12.36
C GLU A 29 -14.39 -3.78 10.98
N LEU A 30 -13.48 -3.82 10.00
CA LEU A 30 -13.77 -4.36 8.68
C LEU A 30 -13.14 -5.74 8.63
N ASP A 31 -14.03 -6.73 8.73
CA ASP A 31 -13.92 -8.09 8.26
C ASP A 31 -12.67 -8.43 7.43
N MET A 32 -12.03 -9.52 7.86
CA MET A 32 -11.21 -10.38 7.01
C MET A 32 -12.08 -10.90 5.85
N GLN A 33 -12.19 -10.11 4.78
CA GLN A 33 -12.71 -10.54 3.51
C GLN A 33 -11.60 -10.41 2.47
N LYS A 34 -11.09 -11.58 2.08
CA LYS A 34 -10.24 -11.87 0.91
C LYS A 34 -10.21 -10.70 -0.10
N PRO A 35 -9.10 -9.95 -0.23
CA PRO A 35 -9.05 -8.81 -1.13
C PRO A 35 -8.89 -9.29 -2.56
N SER A 36 -10.02 -9.55 -3.21
CA SER A 36 -10.15 -9.38 -4.64
C SER A 36 -10.90 -8.07 -4.85
N SER A 37 -10.37 -7.23 -5.75
CA SER A 37 -10.95 -5.98 -6.25
C SER A 37 -10.38 -4.69 -5.66
N LYS A 38 -9.44 -4.12 -6.43
CA LYS A 38 -9.24 -2.68 -6.70
C LYS A 38 -9.18 -1.76 -5.47
N ILE A 39 -7.98 -1.68 -4.90
CA ILE A 39 -7.55 -0.46 -4.19
C ILE A 39 -7.40 0.65 -5.26
N PRO A 40 -7.87 1.89 -5.01
CA PRO A 40 -7.56 3.04 -5.86
C PRO A 40 -6.04 3.11 -6.05
N SER A 41 -5.55 3.41 -7.26
CA SER A 41 -4.13 3.44 -7.63
C SER A 41 -3.33 4.49 -6.84
N GLN A 42 -3.18 4.31 -5.52
CA GLN A 42 -1.99 4.78 -4.85
C GLN A 42 -0.86 4.00 -5.50
N GLU A 43 -0.02 4.73 -6.22
CA GLU A 43 1.18 4.24 -6.89
C GLU A 43 2.10 3.59 -5.83
N ILE A 44 1.88 2.30 -5.57
CA ILE A 44 2.75 1.53 -4.68
C ILE A 44 4.07 1.37 -5.45
N SER A 45 5.17 1.81 -4.86
CA SER A 45 6.46 1.79 -5.54
C SER A 45 6.89 0.36 -5.88
N GLY A 46 7.61 0.21 -7.00
CA GLY A 46 8.15 -1.09 -7.42
C GLY A 46 9.02 -1.77 -6.36
N SER A 47 9.71 -0.99 -5.53
CA SER A 47 10.47 -1.47 -4.37
C SER A 47 9.56 -2.16 -3.35
N LYS A 48 8.40 -1.57 -3.04
CA LYS A 48 7.49 -2.14 -2.05
C LYS A 48 6.79 -3.39 -2.57
N LEU A 49 6.43 -3.40 -3.84
CA LEU A 49 5.90 -4.58 -4.51
C LEU A 49 6.91 -5.74 -4.51
N PHE A 50 8.19 -5.43 -4.76
CA PHE A 50 9.27 -6.42 -4.68
C PHE A 50 9.45 -6.99 -3.26
N GLU A 51 9.40 -6.14 -2.23
CA GLU A 51 9.42 -6.58 -0.82
C GLU A 51 8.26 -7.52 -0.49
N ASN A 52 7.06 -7.23 -0.98
CA ASN A 52 5.89 -8.01 -0.63
C ASN A 52 5.83 -9.37 -1.34
N HIS A 53 6.31 -9.45 -2.58
CA HIS A 53 6.09 -10.62 -3.44
C HIS A 53 7.36 -11.41 -3.78
N CYS A 54 8.53 -10.76 -3.81
CA CYS A 54 9.73 -11.33 -4.43
C CYS A 54 10.87 -11.59 -3.44
N ILE A 55 11.02 -10.74 -2.42
CA ILE A 55 12.21 -10.73 -1.55
C ILE A 55 12.44 -12.07 -0.84
N MET A 56 11.37 -12.79 -0.48
CA MET A 56 11.46 -14.08 0.21
C MET A 56 12.33 -15.10 -0.52
N CYS A 57 12.36 -15.07 -1.86
CA CYS A 57 13.16 -15.97 -2.68
C CYS A 57 14.36 -15.30 -3.37
N HIS A 58 14.38 -13.97 -3.46
CA HIS A 58 15.36 -13.18 -4.21
C HIS A 58 16.16 -12.21 -3.33
N GLN A 59 16.47 -12.58 -2.09
CA GLN A 59 17.16 -11.73 -1.10
C GLN A 59 18.53 -11.19 -1.55
N ASP A 60 19.29 -12.00 -2.29
CA ASP A 60 20.68 -11.74 -2.64
C ASP A 60 20.86 -11.29 -4.10
N ASN A 61 19.75 -11.08 -4.83
CA ASN A 61 19.69 -10.80 -6.27
C ASN A 61 20.44 -11.82 -7.14
N SER A 62 20.98 -12.91 -6.57
CA SER A 62 21.96 -13.76 -7.22
C SER A 62 21.32 -14.65 -8.28
N LYS A 63 20.01 -14.88 -8.17
CA LYS A 63 19.16 -15.64 -9.07
C LYS A 63 18.49 -14.81 -10.18
N LEU A 64 18.75 -13.50 -10.26
CA LEU A 64 18.17 -12.60 -11.26
C LEU A 64 19.10 -12.37 -12.48
N LYS A 65 20.21 -13.12 -12.58
CA LYS A 65 21.35 -12.81 -13.46
C LYS A 65 21.15 -13.11 -14.95
N GLU A 66 20.06 -13.77 -15.35
CA GLU A 66 19.79 -14.12 -16.77
C GLU A 66 18.85 -13.14 -17.49
N ILE A 67 18.52 -12.02 -16.85
CA ILE A 67 17.51 -11.06 -17.33
C ILE A 67 18.21 -9.97 -18.15
N LYS A 68 17.75 -9.71 -19.37
CA LYS A 68 18.37 -8.72 -20.29
C LYS A 68 17.68 -7.37 -20.26
N ASP A 69 16.38 -7.36 -20.01
CA ASP A 69 15.56 -6.14 -19.98
C ASP A 69 14.36 -6.28 -19.03
N GLU A 70 13.59 -5.19 -18.89
CA GLU A 70 12.38 -5.17 -18.07
C GLU A 70 11.30 -6.17 -18.53
N LYS A 71 11.21 -6.43 -19.84
CA LYS A 71 10.20 -7.34 -20.41
C LYS A 71 10.47 -8.78 -20.03
N ASP A 72 11.74 -9.18 -19.94
CA ASP A 72 12.14 -10.49 -19.43
C ASP A 72 11.67 -10.69 -17.98
N ILE A 73 11.70 -9.64 -17.16
CA ILE A 73 11.22 -9.69 -15.77
C ILE A 73 9.71 -9.90 -15.74
N ILE A 74 8.97 -9.10 -16.50
CA ILE A 74 7.50 -9.24 -16.61
C ILE A 74 7.15 -10.64 -17.11
N ASN A 75 7.87 -11.15 -18.12
CA ASN A 75 7.69 -12.51 -18.61
C ASN A 75 7.97 -13.56 -17.53
N ALA A 76 8.99 -13.39 -16.69
CA ALA A 76 9.26 -14.30 -15.58
C ALA A 76 8.16 -14.28 -14.51
N ILE A 77 7.55 -13.12 -14.25
CA ILE A 77 6.39 -13.00 -13.33
C ILE A 77 5.18 -13.78 -13.87
N ARG A 78 4.93 -13.70 -15.19
CA ARG A 78 3.78 -14.34 -15.85
C ARG A 78 4.00 -15.80 -16.21
N ASN A 79 5.24 -16.18 -16.52
CA ASN A 79 5.65 -17.50 -17.01
C ASN A 79 6.96 -17.93 -16.33
N PRO A 80 6.93 -18.20 -15.02
CA PRO A 80 8.13 -18.51 -14.25
C PRO A 80 8.76 -19.86 -14.63
N LYS A 81 10.07 -19.98 -14.41
CA LYS A 81 10.78 -21.27 -14.42
C LYS A 81 10.44 -22.07 -13.15
N ALA A 82 10.79 -23.36 -13.15
CA ALA A 82 10.52 -24.26 -12.02
C ALA A 82 10.98 -23.67 -10.67
N GLY A 83 10.09 -23.67 -9.69
CA GLY A 83 10.36 -23.19 -8.32
C GLY A 83 9.93 -21.76 -8.02
N MET A 84 9.56 -20.96 -9.02
CA MET A 84 8.94 -19.64 -8.80
C MET A 84 7.41 -19.73 -9.03
N PRO A 85 6.58 -19.20 -8.12
CA PRO A 85 5.13 -19.18 -8.32
C PRO A 85 4.75 -18.25 -9.47
N LYS A 86 3.70 -18.60 -10.20
CA LYS A 86 3.14 -17.76 -11.27
C LYS A 86 2.23 -16.72 -10.65
N PHE A 87 2.40 -15.45 -11.04
CA PHE A 87 1.52 -14.37 -10.60
C PHE A 87 0.57 -13.97 -11.73
N SER A 88 -0.71 -14.12 -11.46
CA SER A 88 -1.80 -13.70 -12.35
C SER A 88 -1.99 -12.18 -12.36
N LYS A 89 -2.81 -11.67 -13.29
CA LYS A 89 -3.12 -10.22 -13.35
C LYS A 89 -3.99 -9.78 -12.18
N GLU A 90 -4.71 -10.72 -11.58
CA GLU A 90 -5.52 -10.53 -10.40
C GLU A 90 -4.67 -10.36 -9.14
N GLU A 91 -3.52 -11.05 -9.07
CA GLU A 91 -2.58 -10.97 -7.95
C GLU A 91 -1.60 -9.80 -8.09
N ILE A 92 -1.04 -9.64 -9.29
CA ILE A 92 -0.14 -8.53 -9.64
C ILE A 92 -0.64 -7.95 -10.97
N PRO A 93 -1.34 -6.82 -10.97
CA PRO A 93 -1.74 -6.11 -12.19
C PRO A 93 -0.56 -5.79 -13.13
N ASP A 94 -0.84 -5.47 -14.39
CA ASP A 94 0.21 -5.20 -15.37
C ASP A 94 1.06 -3.97 -14.98
N ASP A 95 0.44 -2.90 -14.48
CA ASP A 95 1.13 -1.70 -14.03
C ASP A 95 2.07 -1.99 -12.85
N ASP A 96 1.64 -2.84 -11.91
CA ASP A 96 2.46 -3.27 -10.76
C ASP A 96 3.61 -4.19 -11.21
N ALA A 97 3.37 -5.08 -12.18
CA ALA A 97 4.41 -5.91 -12.76
C ALA A 97 5.47 -5.06 -13.47
N GLU A 98 5.06 -3.99 -14.16
CA GLU A 98 5.97 -3.02 -14.77
C GLU A 98 6.77 -2.25 -13.70
N ALA A 99 6.13 -1.81 -12.61
CA ALA A 99 6.80 -1.15 -11.51
C ALA A 99 7.87 -2.05 -10.85
N ILE A 100 7.55 -3.33 -10.60
CA ILE A 100 8.51 -4.32 -10.10
C ILE A 100 9.68 -4.49 -11.08
N ALA A 101 9.38 -4.62 -12.38
CA ALA A 101 10.39 -4.82 -13.41
C ALA A 101 11.37 -3.64 -13.48
N LYS A 102 10.87 -2.40 -13.49
CA LYS A 102 11.70 -1.19 -13.43
C LYS A 102 12.59 -1.17 -12.20
N TYR A 103 12.03 -1.47 -11.02
CA TYR A 103 12.79 -1.48 -9.78
C TYR A 103 13.94 -2.50 -9.84
N ILE A 104 13.65 -3.74 -10.21
CA ILE A 104 14.66 -4.80 -10.33
C ILE A 104 15.73 -4.41 -11.36
N PHE A 105 15.31 -3.99 -12.55
CA PHE A 105 16.22 -3.68 -13.65
C PHE A 105 17.16 -2.53 -13.29
N TYR A 106 16.64 -1.35 -12.95
CA TYR A 106 17.46 -0.16 -12.71
C TYR A 106 18.18 -0.16 -11.36
N THR A 107 17.63 -0.81 -10.34
CA THR A 107 18.18 -0.72 -8.98
C THR A 107 19.07 -1.92 -8.62
N LEU A 108 18.69 -3.13 -9.03
CA LEU A 108 19.34 -4.37 -8.59
C LEU A 108 20.28 -4.95 -9.65
N LEU A 109 19.96 -4.78 -10.93
CA LEU A 109 20.73 -5.35 -12.04
C LEU A 109 21.68 -4.35 -12.70
N PHE A 110 21.22 -3.12 -12.97
CA PHE A 110 22.02 -2.11 -13.70
C PHE A 110 23.03 -1.36 -12.82
N LYS A 111 22.89 -1.41 -11.49
CA LYS A 111 23.78 -0.70 -10.54
C LYS A 111 25.12 -1.42 -10.29
N LYS A 112 25.60 -2.22 -11.25
CA LYS A 112 26.85 -2.97 -11.19
C LYS A 112 28.04 -2.17 -11.70
#